data_AF-A0A1C4VV96-F1
#
_entry.id   AF-A0A1C4VV96-F1
#
_cell.length_a   1.000
_cell.length_b   1.000
_cell.length_c   1.000
_cell.angle_alpha   90.00
_cell.angle_beta   90.00
_cell.angle_gamma   90.00
#
_symmetry.space_group_name_H-M   'P 1'
#
loop_
_entity.id
_entity.type
_entity.pdbx_description
1 polymer ?
#
loop_
_entity_poly.entity_id
_entity_poly.type
_entity_poly.pdbx_seq_one_letter_code
_entity_poly.pdbx_strand_id
1 'polypeptide(L)'
;MLRANPKPYFGYSDNTNLLNHLHRLGIVAYHGGSVLVHLGRPGALHPVTADSLRAALFTPGWYDLAPAPEWGDQPNDWRDPATLADEPPMFPGGGWHWQGPARVVRGRTWGGNLEILHWLLAADRVGRVADHAGEVLIVETSEELPSATEVYRILRNLGERGLLAGFPAVLVGRAKAWDFDRPHTPEERRAYADAQRAAVTRALAEYAPDAVVVFDVDLGHTDPQQIVPYGGEVVVDAVEQRISVRY
;
A
#
# COMPACT_ATOMS: atom_id res chain seq x y z
N MET A 1 -6.10 3.69 27.48
CA MET A 1 -5.86 2.24 27.25
C MET A 1 -4.77 2.02 26.21
N LEU A 2 -5.00 2.29 24.91
CA LEU A 2 -4.01 2.01 23.85
C LEU A 2 -2.69 2.77 24.00
N ARG A 3 -2.73 4.11 24.19
CA ARG A 3 -1.52 4.92 24.45
C ARG A 3 -0.67 4.46 25.63
N ALA A 4 -1.31 3.87 26.65
CA ALA A 4 -0.62 3.39 27.83
C ALA A 4 0.01 1.99 27.64
N ASN A 5 -0.33 1.29 26.56
CA ASN A 5 0.11 -0.08 26.29
C ASN A 5 0.37 -0.28 24.78
N PRO A 6 1.32 0.46 24.19
CA PRO A 6 1.65 0.28 22.79
C PRO A 6 2.14 -1.14 22.54
N LYS A 7 1.61 -1.78 21.51
CA LYS A 7 1.99 -3.13 21.07
C LYS A 7 1.98 -3.17 19.54
N PRO A 8 2.78 -4.04 18.92
CA PRO A 8 2.74 -4.20 17.47
C PRO A 8 1.32 -4.53 16.98
N TYR A 9 0.89 -3.82 15.94
CA TYR A 9 -0.38 -4.05 15.26
C TYR A 9 -0.11 -4.15 13.75
N PHE A 10 -0.55 -5.23 13.13
CA PHE A 10 -0.37 -5.52 11.71
C PHE A 10 -1.75 -5.61 11.04
N GLY A 11 -1.89 -5.02 9.86
CA GLY A 11 -3.11 -5.09 9.07
C GLY A 11 -3.05 -4.18 7.86
N TYR A 12 -3.95 -4.40 6.90
CA TYR A 12 -4.17 -3.55 5.71
C TYR A 12 -5.65 -3.60 5.33
N SER A 13 -6.06 -2.99 4.22
CA SER A 13 -7.48 -2.94 3.81
C SER A 13 -8.33 -2.18 4.85
N ASP A 14 -9.47 -2.72 5.28
CA ASP A 14 -10.32 -2.15 6.35
C ASP A 14 -9.57 -1.81 7.64
N ASN A 15 -8.46 -2.51 7.92
CA ASN A 15 -7.59 -2.19 9.07
C ASN A 15 -6.97 -0.80 8.99
N THR A 16 -7.01 -0.13 7.84
CA THR A 16 -6.68 1.30 7.68
C THR A 16 -7.41 2.17 8.71
N ASN A 17 -8.64 1.82 9.09
CA ASN A 17 -9.36 2.47 10.18
C ASN A 17 -8.57 2.46 11.51
N LEU A 18 -8.06 1.29 11.90
CA LEU A 18 -7.31 1.13 13.14
C LEU A 18 -5.88 1.67 13.02
N LEU A 19 -5.22 1.49 11.86
CA LEU A 19 -3.90 2.09 11.59
C LEU A 19 -3.94 3.62 11.75
N ASN A 20 -4.91 4.28 11.11
CA ASN A 20 -5.10 5.71 11.24
C ASN A 20 -5.42 6.13 12.69
N HIS A 21 -6.24 5.34 13.41
CA HIS A 21 -6.52 5.61 14.81
C HIS A 21 -5.25 5.54 15.68
N LEU A 22 -4.41 4.52 15.49
CA LEU A 22 -3.15 4.35 16.23
C LEU A 22 -2.15 5.46 15.91
N HIS A 23 -2.02 5.85 14.64
CA HIS A 23 -1.19 6.99 14.21
C HIS A 23 -1.61 8.29 14.89
N ARG A 24 -2.91 8.59 14.95
CA ARG A 24 -3.44 9.76 15.69
C ARG A 24 -3.17 9.71 17.19
N LEU A 25 -2.93 8.53 17.74
CA LEU A 25 -2.52 8.35 19.13
C LEU A 25 -1.00 8.48 19.33
N GLY A 26 -0.22 8.60 18.25
CA GLY A 26 1.24 8.62 18.25
C GLY A 26 1.87 7.22 18.33
N ILE A 27 1.10 6.17 18.02
CA ILE A 27 1.56 4.78 18.07
C ILE A 27 1.90 4.32 16.64
N VAL A 28 3.12 3.82 16.45
CA VAL A 28 3.53 3.17 15.20
C VAL A 28 2.87 1.80 15.10
N ALA A 29 2.24 1.54 13.97
CA ALA A 29 1.68 0.24 13.60
C ALA A 29 2.38 -0.26 12.32
N TYR A 30 1.86 -1.31 11.68
CA TYR A 30 2.45 -1.90 10.49
C TYR A 30 1.34 -2.13 9.45
N HIS A 31 1.45 -1.44 8.31
CA HIS A 31 0.61 -1.66 7.15
C HIS A 31 1.07 -2.93 6.45
N GLY A 32 0.17 -3.91 6.38
CA GLY A 32 0.40 -5.21 5.80
C GLY A 32 0.39 -6.34 6.83
N GLY A 33 0.30 -7.57 6.32
CA GLY A 33 0.16 -8.78 7.12
C GLY A 33 -1.30 -9.06 7.46
N SER A 34 -1.71 -10.32 7.24
CA SER A 34 -3.03 -10.84 7.64
C SER A 34 -2.90 -12.34 7.85
N VAL A 35 -3.60 -12.85 8.86
CA VAL A 35 -3.56 -14.28 9.20
C VAL A 35 -4.10 -15.12 8.06
N LEU A 36 -5.25 -14.77 7.50
CA LEU A 36 -5.89 -15.60 6.47
C LEU A 36 -5.25 -15.41 5.09
N VAL A 37 -4.94 -14.17 4.72
CA VAL A 37 -4.46 -13.86 3.36
C VAL A 37 -2.99 -14.22 3.17
N HIS A 38 -2.14 -13.89 4.14
CA HIS A 38 -0.69 -14.01 4.01
C HIS A 38 -0.15 -15.24 4.74
N LEU A 39 -0.45 -15.38 6.05
CA LEU A 39 0.04 -16.54 6.82
C LEU A 39 -0.68 -17.83 6.45
N GLY A 40 -1.94 -17.72 6.03
CA GLY A 40 -2.78 -18.80 5.50
C GLY A 40 -2.70 -18.95 3.99
N ARG A 41 -1.70 -18.33 3.33
CA ARG A 41 -1.50 -18.44 1.89
C ARG A 41 -1.38 -19.94 1.50
N PRO A 42 -2.18 -20.41 0.52
CA PRO A 42 -2.10 -21.78 0.00
C PRO A 42 -0.69 -22.18 -0.47
N GLY A 43 -0.34 -23.45 -0.28
CA GLY A 43 0.99 -24.00 -0.57
C GLY A 43 2.04 -23.55 0.45
N ALA A 44 2.47 -22.28 0.37
CA ALA A 44 3.48 -21.72 1.26
C ALA A 44 3.32 -20.20 1.44
N LEU A 45 3.81 -19.68 2.57
CA LEU A 45 4.00 -18.24 2.77
C LEU A 45 5.02 -17.73 1.75
N HIS A 46 4.66 -16.69 0.99
CA HIS A 46 5.56 -16.13 -0.01
C HIS A 46 6.84 -15.54 0.65
N PRO A 47 8.06 -15.84 0.14
CA PRO A 47 9.32 -15.41 0.77
C PRO A 47 9.43 -13.90 1.03
N VAL A 48 9.05 -13.06 0.06
CA VAL A 48 9.03 -11.59 0.22
C VAL A 48 8.18 -11.12 1.41
N THR A 49 7.01 -11.74 1.61
CA THR A 49 6.16 -11.45 2.77
C THR A 49 6.77 -11.99 4.05
N ALA A 50 7.33 -13.20 4.02
CA ALA A 50 8.00 -13.80 5.18
C ALA A 50 9.18 -12.95 5.68
N ASP A 51 10.02 -12.47 4.77
CA ASP A 51 11.23 -11.71 5.08
C ASP A 51 10.89 -10.34 5.67
N SER A 52 9.98 -9.61 5.03
CA SER A 52 9.55 -8.30 5.54
C SER A 52 8.79 -8.41 6.87
N LEU A 53 7.96 -9.45 7.06
CA LEU A 53 7.30 -9.73 8.34
C LEU A 53 8.31 -10.08 9.44
N ARG A 54 9.28 -10.94 9.13
CA ARG A 54 10.35 -11.29 10.06
C ARG A 54 11.16 -10.06 10.46
N ALA A 55 11.49 -9.21 9.49
CA ALA A 55 12.19 -7.96 9.75
C ALA A 55 11.37 -7.04 10.66
N ALA A 56 10.08 -6.83 10.37
CA ALA A 56 9.19 -6.01 11.18
C ALA A 56 9.02 -6.51 12.62
N LEU A 57 9.08 -7.83 12.84
CA LEU A 57 8.92 -8.44 14.16
C LEU A 57 10.22 -8.51 14.97
N PHE A 58 11.36 -8.71 14.31
CA PHE A 58 12.58 -9.17 14.99
C PHE A 58 13.86 -8.43 14.62
N THR A 59 13.83 -7.54 13.63
CA THR A 59 15.02 -6.82 13.15
C THR A 59 14.84 -5.32 13.34
N PRO A 60 15.36 -4.74 14.44
CA PRO A 60 15.25 -3.30 14.67
C PRO A 60 16.10 -2.53 13.66
N GLY A 61 15.63 -1.35 13.24
CA GLY A 61 16.39 -0.44 12.39
C GLY A 61 15.97 -0.46 10.93
N TRP A 62 16.89 -0.08 10.04
CA TRP A 62 16.61 0.08 8.62
C TRP A 62 16.56 -1.25 7.90
N TYR A 63 15.55 -1.39 7.05
CA TYR A 63 15.33 -2.54 6.18
C TYR A 63 14.98 -2.04 4.77
N ASP A 64 15.69 -2.54 3.78
CA ASP A 64 15.43 -2.20 2.38
C ASP A 64 14.32 -3.12 1.85
N LEU A 65 13.25 -2.50 1.36
CA LEU A 65 12.21 -3.20 0.61
C LEU A 65 12.77 -3.57 -0.77
N ALA A 66 12.28 -4.68 -1.33
CA ALA A 66 12.68 -5.13 -2.66
C ALA A 66 11.45 -5.40 -3.54
N PRO A 67 11.49 -5.09 -4.85
CA PRO A 67 10.43 -5.49 -5.74
C PRO A 67 10.30 -7.01 -5.78
N ALA A 68 9.07 -7.51 -5.74
CA ALA A 68 8.84 -8.95 -5.80
C ALA A 68 9.27 -9.52 -7.18
N PRO A 69 9.95 -10.69 -7.22
CA PRO A 69 10.36 -11.33 -8.47
C PRO A 69 9.18 -11.93 -9.25
N GLU A 70 8.07 -12.19 -8.56
CA GLU A 70 6.80 -12.63 -9.09
C GLU A 70 5.65 -12.01 -8.29
N TRP A 71 4.47 -11.93 -8.88
CA TRP A 71 3.28 -11.40 -8.23
C TRP A 71 2.00 -12.04 -8.79
N GLY A 72 0.92 -12.02 -8.02
CA GLY A 72 -0.40 -12.45 -8.42
C GLY A 72 -1.49 -11.61 -7.76
N ASP A 73 -2.68 -11.63 -8.35
CA ASP A 73 -3.88 -10.97 -7.82
C ASP A 73 -5.11 -11.88 -7.86
N GLN A 74 -4.91 -13.14 -8.24
CA GLN A 74 -5.91 -14.20 -8.27
C GLN A 74 -5.66 -15.18 -7.11
N PRO A 75 -6.35 -15.04 -5.97
CA PRO A 75 -6.25 -16.01 -4.90
C PRO A 75 -6.95 -17.32 -5.26
N ASN A 76 -6.56 -18.40 -4.61
CA ASN A 76 -7.30 -19.66 -4.65
C ASN A 76 -8.56 -19.58 -3.78
N ASP A 77 -9.58 -20.37 -4.12
CA ASP A 77 -10.88 -20.33 -3.46
C ASP A 77 -10.89 -21.11 -2.14
N TRP A 78 -10.88 -20.39 -1.00
CA TRP A 78 -10.92 -21.01 0.33
C TRP A 78 -12.17 -21.83 0.63
N ARG A 79 -13.23 -21.75 -0.19
CA ARG A 79 -14.40 -22.63 -0.06
C ARG A 79 -14.10 -24.06 -0.47
N ASP A 80 -13.05 -24.26 -1.26
CA ASP A 80 -12.55 -25.58 -1.63
C ASP A 80 -11.24 -25.88 -0.87
N PRO A 81 -11.28 -26.74 0.16
CA PRO A 81 -10.08 -27.10 0.92
C PRO A 81 -8.96 -27.72 0.07
N ALA A 82 -9.28 -28.30 -1.09
CA ALA A 82 -8.26 -28.87 -1.98
C ALA A 82 -7.30 -27.79 -2.51
N THR A 83 -7.76 -26.54 -2.66
CA THR A 83 -6.94 -25.46 -3.19
C THR A 83 -5.90 -24.94 -2.21
N LEU A 84 -5.88 -25.43 -0.96
CA LEU A 84 -4.84 -25.12 0.03
C LEU A 84 -3.50 -25.82 -0.29
N ALA A 85 -3.53 -26.89 -1.09
CA ALA A 85 -2.35 -27.68 -1.43
C ALA A 85 -1.44 -27.00 -2.46
N ASP A 86 -2.00 -26.14 -3.31
CA ASP A 86 -1.31 -25.52 -4.43
C ASP A 86 -1.19 -24.01 -4.22
N GLU A 87 -0.07 -23.43 -4.67
CA GLU A 87 0.12 -21.98 -4.66
C GLU A 87 -0.78 -21.29 -5.71
N PRO A 88 -1.19 -20.03 -5.48
CA PRO A 88 -1.98 -19.27 -6.44
C PRO A 88 -1.21 -19.01 -7.75
N PRO A 89 -1.91 -18.70 -8.86
CA PRO A 89 -1.27 -18.29 -10.10
C PRO A 89 -0.42 -17.02 -9.95
N MET A 90 0.84 -17.10 -10.37
CA MET A 90 1.81 -16.00 -10.32
C MET A 90 2.25 -15.57 -11.73
N PHE A 91 2.62 -14.31 -11.86
CA PHE A 91 3.19 -13.67 -13.04
C PHE A 91 4.60 -13.15 -12.72
N PRO A 92 5.50 -13.03 -13.72
CA PRO A 92 6.78 -12.38 -13.51
C PRO A 92 6.64 -10.95 -12.97
N GLY A 93 7.49 -10.61 -12.00
CA GLY A 93 7.59 -9.27 -11.42
C GLY A 93 8.08 -8.25 -12.45
N GLY A 94 7.43 -7.08 -12.49
CA GLY A 94 7.80 -5.97 -13.38
C GLY A 94 8.75 -4.95 -12.76
N GLY A 95 9.10 -5.10 -11.48
CA GLY A 95 9.75 -4.06 -10.69
C GLY A 95 8.80 -2.92 -10.30
N TRP A 96 9.35 -1.88 -9.70
CA TRP A 96 8.62 -0.66 -9.36
C TRP A 96 8.79 0.39 -10.46
N HIS A 97 7.75 1.19 -10.70
CA HIS A 97 7.82 2.29 -11.66
C HIS A 97 8.01 3.63 -10.94
N TRP A 98 9.14 4.28 -11.20
CA TRP A 98 9.50 5.55 -10.58
C TRP A 98 9.08 6.73 -11.46
N GLN A 99 8.46 7.75 -10.87
CA GLN A 99 8.06 8.99 -11.52
C GLN A 99 8.38 10.19 -10.62
N GLY A 100 8.64 11.35 -11.23
CA GLY A 100 8.90 12.61 -10.53
C GLY A 100 10.39 12.97 -10.48
N PRO A 101 10.79 13.92 -9.62
CA PRO A 101 12.18 14.38 -9.56
C PRO A 101 13.11 13.34 -8.95
N ALA A 102 14.34 13.25 -9.47
CA ALA A 102 15.41 12.45 -8.88
C ALA A 102 15.92 13.10 -7.58
N ARG A 103 15.31 12.74 -6.44
CA ARG A 103 15.69 13.21 -5.11
C ARG A 103 15.43 12.15 -4.03
N VAL A 104 16.02 12.36 -2.87
CA VAL A 104 15.77 11.54 -1.68
C VAL A 104 14.72 12.23 -0.80
N VAL A 105 13.66 11.51 -0.47
CA VAL A 105 12.61 11.96 0.45
C VAL A 105 12.66 11.10 1.71
N ARG A 106 12.65 11.73 2.89
CA ARG A 106 12.53 11.04 4.18
C ARG A 106 11.33 11.60 4.93
N GLY A 107 10.46 10.71 5.40
CA GLY A 107 9.25 11.11 6.11
C GLY A 107 8.67 9.96 6.93
N ARG A 108 7.57 10.22 7.63
CA ARG A 108 6.76 9.17 8.25
C ARG A 108 5.70 8.70 7.26
N THR A 109 5.35 7.43 7.28
CA THR A 109 4.27 6.92 6.42
C THR A 109 2.89 7.27 6.97
N TRP A 110 1.94 7.53 6.09
CA TRP A 110 0.51 7.62 6.40
C TRP A 110 -0.32 7.28 5.16
N GLY A 111 -1.53 6.75 5.34
CA GLY A 111 -2.44 6.42 4.23
C GLY A 111 -3.09 5.05 4.41
N GLY A 112 -2.98 4.16 3.43
CA GLY A 112 -3.52 2.79 3.46
C GLY A 112 -4.46 2.52 2.28
N ASN A 113 -5.52 1.77 2.52
CA ASN A 113 -6.52 1.48 1.51
C ASN A 113 -7.29 2.76 1.10
N LEU A 114 -7.36 3.03 -0.19
CA LEU A 114 -7.87 4.29 -0.75
C LEU A 114 -9.38 4.45 -0.52
N GLU A 115 -10.15 3.36 -0.62
CA GLU A 115 -11.59 3.33 -0.35
C GLU A 115 -11.88 3.64 1.13
N ILE A 116 -11.12 3.04 2.04
CA ILE A 116 -11.25 3.32 3.49
C ILE A 116 -10.79 4.74 3.82
N LEU A 117 -9.69 5.21 3.21
CA LEU A 117 -9.25 6.60 3.37
C LEU A 117 -10.33 7.58 2.93
N HIS A 118 -11.05 7.31 1.84
CA HIS A 118 -12.21 8.12 1.44
C HIS A 118 -13.22 8.22 2.59
N TRP A 119 -13.59 7.10 3.22
CA TRP A 119 -14.57 7.11 4.31
C TRP A 119 -14.07 7.88 5.53
N LEU A 120 -12.80 7.69 5.90
CA LEU A 120 -12.17 8.43 7.00
C LEU A 120 -12.14 9.94 6.70
N LEU A 121 -11.92 10.34 5.46
CA LEU A 121 -11.95 11.74 5.04
C LEU A 121 -13.36 12.31 5.12
N ALA A 122 -14.35 11.59 4.59
CA ALA A 122 -15.76 11.99 4.61
C ALA A 122 -16.31 12.13 6.06
N ALA A 123 -15.81 11.31 6.98
CA ALA A 123 -16.17 11.34 8.40
C ALA A 123 -15.29 12.26 9.26
N ASP A 124 -14.36 13.00 8.66
CA ASP A 124 -13.39 13.88 9.34
C ASP A 124 -12.56 13.17 10.44
N ARG A 125 -12.05 11.97 10.11
CA ARG A 125 -11.29 11.11 11.03
C ARG A 125 -9.79 11.06 10.78
N VAL A 126 -9.26 11.83 9.83
CA VAL A 126 -7.84 11.80 9.45
C VAL A 126 -6.94 12.75 10.25
N GLY A 127 -7.48 13.83 10.82
CA GLY A 127 -6.66 14.87 11.46
C GLY A 127 -6.62 16.16 10.62
N ARG A 128 -5.79 17.12 11.02
CA ARG A 128 -5.63 18.37 10.26
C ARG A 128 -4.62 18.15 9.14
N VAL A 129 -4.79 18.87 8.04
CA VAL A 129 -3.85 18.82 6.90
C VAL A 129 -2.39 19.02 7.33
N ALA A 130 -2.15 19.98 8.23
CA ALA A 130 -0.80 20.28 8.72
C ALA A 130 -0.16 19.13 9.53
N ASP A 131 -0.97 18.22 10.09
CA ASP A 131 -0.46 17.05 10.83
C ASP A 131 0.21 16.03 9.88
N HIS A 132 -0.07 16.12 8.57
CA HIS A 132 0.42 15.21 7.53
C HIS A 132 1.51 15.80 6.64
N ALA A 133 1.88 17.07 6.84
CA ALA A 133 2.88 17.73 6.00
C ALA A 133 4.26 17.07 6.15
N GLY A 134 4.86 16.67 5.02
CA GLY A 134 6.15 15.96 4.99
C GLY A 134 6.06 14.45 5.20
N GLU A 135 4.86 13.90 5.42
CA GLU A 135 4.66 12.45 5.44
C GLU A 135 4.80 11.85 4.02
N VAL A 136 5.09 10.56 3.96
CA VAL A 136 5.06 9.78 2.72
C VAL A 136 3.71 9.09 2.65
N LEU A 137 2.93 9.45 1.63
CA LEU A 137 1.61 8.84 1.41
C LEU A 137 1.80 7.41 0.91
N ILE A 138 1.14 6.45 1.55
CA ILE A 138 0.99 5.08 1.01
C ILE A 138 -0.47 4.89 0.60
N VAL A 139 -0.73 4.41 -0.62
CA VAL A 139 -2.10 4.15 -1.10
C VAL A 139 -2.18 2.83 -1.86
N GLU A 140 -3.26 2.10 -1.64
CA GLU A 140 -3.60 0.87 -2.37
C GLU A 140 -5.11 0.77 -2.60
N THR A 141 -5.52 -0.04 -3.58
CA THR A 141 -6.94 -0.31 -3.89
C THR A 141 -7.32 -1.75 -3.56
N SER A 142 -8.60 -1.98 -3.24
CA SER A 142 -9.08 -3.25 -2.72
C SER A 142 -9.61 -4.22 -3.80
N GLU A 143 -10.09 -5.37 -3.33
CA GLU A 143 -10.86 -6.34 -4.10
C GLU A 143 -12.20 -5.81 -4.62
N GLU A 144 -12.67 -4.65 -4.16
CA GLU A 144 -13.85 -3.99 -4.75
C GLU A 144 -13.60 -3.52 -6.18
N LEU A 145 -12.32 -3.50 -6.61
CA LEU A 145 -11.87 -3.13 -7.95
C LEU A 145 -12.45 -1.76 -8.38
N PRO A 146 -12.12 -0.65 -7.67
CA PRO A 146 -12.59 0.68 -8.00
C PRO A 146 -12.09 1.11 -9.38
N SER A 147 -12.98 1.68 -10.18
CA SER A 147 -12.61 2.20 -11.50
C SER A 147 -11.53 3.29 -11.39
N ALA A 148 -10.72 3.47 -12.44
CA ALA A 148 -9.76 4.58 -12.52
C ALA A 148 -10.41 5.95 -12.32
N THR A 149 -11.68 6.12 -12.72
CA THR A 149 -12.44 7.35 -12.46
C THR A 149 -12.67 7.56 -10.97
N GLU A 150 -12.98 6.50 -10.22
CA GLU A 150 -13.20 6.57 -8.78
C GLU A 150 -11.89 6.85 -8.05
N VAL A 151 -10.81 6.14 -8.41
CA VAL A 151 -9.45 6.41 -7.90
C VAL A 151 -9.07 7.88 -8.08
N TYR A 152 -9.25 8.44 -9.29
CA TYR A 152 -9.01 9.86 -9.55
C TYR A 152 -9.88 10.75 -8.66
N ARG A 153 -11.19 10.46 -8.56
CA ARG A 153 -12.11 11.27 -7.75
C ARG A 153 -11.73 11.29 -6.28
N ILE A 154 -11.34 10.15 -5.71
CA ILE A 154 -10.89 10.05 -4.32
C ILE A 154 -9.64 10.92 -4.15
N LEU A 155 -8.59 10.72 -4.95
CA LEU A 155 -7.34 11.49 -4.84
C LEU A 155 -7.55 12.98 -5.08
N ARG A 156 -8.38 13.36 -6.06
CA ARG A 156 -8.77 14.75 -6.31
C ARG A 156 -9.51 15.35 -5.10
N ASN A 157 -10.33 14.60 -4.36
CA ASN A 157 -10.88 15.08 -3.07
C ASN A 157 -9.80 15.29 -2.01
N LEU A 158 -8.78 14.41 -1.91
CA LEU A 158 -7.63 14.66 -1.02
C LEU A 158 -6.88 15.93 -1.42
N GLY A 159 -6.72 16.16 -2.72
CA GLY A 159 -6.12 17.35 -3.30
C GLY A 159 -6.88 18.63 -2.97
N GLU A 160 -8.19 18.65 -3.20
CA GLU A 160 -9.08 19.77 -2.84
C GLU A 160 -9.10 20.06 -1.34
N ARG A 161 -8.88 19.05 -0.50
CA ARG A 161 -8.71 19.23 0.95
C ARG A 161 -7.34 19.79 1.34
N GLY A 162 -6.41 19.92 0.39
CA GLY A 162 -5.05 20.40 0.59
C GLY A 162 -4.06 19.34 1.11
N LEU A 163 -4.47 18.07 1.19
CA LEU A 163 -3.60 16.99 1.71
C LEU A 163 -2.49 16.64 0.73
N LEU A 164 -2.82 16.45 -0.56
CA LEU A 164 -1.85 15.94 -1.54
C LEU A 164 -0.60 16.83 -1.66
N ALA A 165 -0.76 18.15 -1.61
CA ALA A 165 0.34 19.11 -1.68
C ALA A 165 1.37 18.95 -0.54
N GLY A 166 0.96 18.33 0.58
CA GLY A 166 1.81 18.10 1.74
C GLY A 166 2.70 16.86 1.65
N PHE A 167 2.48 15.97 0.68
CA PHE A 167 3.20 14.69 0.58
C PHE A 167 4.36 14.78 -0.43
N PRO A 168 5.63 14.88 0.02
CA PRO A 168 6.79 14.94 -0.88
C PRO A 168 7.07 13.62 -1.63
N ALA A 169 6.52 12.51 -1.17
CA ALA A 169 6.55 11.22 -1.86
C ALA A 169 5.25 10.43 -1.68
N VAL A 170 4.91 9.61 -2.68
CA VAL A 170 3.73 8.75 -2.73
C VAL A 170 4.15 7.34 -3.17
N LEU A 171 3.85 6.33 -2.34
CA LEU A 171 4.01 4.92 -2.66
C LEU A 171 2.64 4.34 -3.01
N VAL A 172 2.50 3.83 -4.22
CA VAL A 172 1.25 3.31 -4.76
C VAL A 172 1.39 1.80 -4.90
N GLY A 173 0.53 1.08 -4.17
CA GLY A 173 0.42 -0.36 -4.25
C GLY A 173 0.04 -0.82 -5.65
N ARG A 174 0.49 -2.01 -6.04
CA ARG A 174 0.01 -2.63 -7.28
C ARG A 174 -1.50 -2.83 -7.20
N ALA A 175 -2.23 -2.38 -8.22
CA ALA A 175 -3.67 -2.53 -8.25
C ALA A 175 -4.04 -4.01 -8.38
N LYS A 176 -4.84 -4.52 -7.44
CA LYS A 176 -5.58 -5.77 -7.66
C LYS A 176 -6.53 -5.55 -8.83
N ALA A 177 -6.52 -6.45 -9.79
CA ALA A 177 -7.29 -6.35 -11.01
C ALA A 177 -8.12 -7.59 -11.27
N TRP A 178 -8.30 -8.46 -10.27
CA TRP A 178 -9.08 -9.69 -10.42
C TRP A 178 -9.81 -10.02 -9.12
N ASP A 179 -11.07 -10.40 -9.22
CA ASP A 179 -11.85 -11.00 -8.14
C ASP A 179 -12.77 -12.12 -8.68
N PHE A 180 -13.24 -13.03 -7.83
CA PHE A 180 -14.11 -14.14 -8.23
C PHE A 180 -15.37 -13.67 -8.94
N ASP A 181 -15.97 -12.58 -8.46
CA ASP A 181 -17.20 -12.03 -9.04
C ASP A 181 -16.92 -11.11 -10.25
N ARG A 182 -15.65 -10.74 -10.46
CA ARG A 182 -15.19 -9.83 -11.52
C ARG A 182 -13.87 -10.33 -12.13
N PRO A 183 -13.89 -11.48 -12.82
CA PRO A 183 -12.70 -12.01 -13.43
C PRO A 183 -12.27 -11.15 -14.62
N HIS A 184 -10.97 -10.87 -14.70
CA HIS A 184 -10.33 -10.24 -15.85
C HIS A 184 -9.25 -11.17 -16.46
N THR A 185 -9.11 -11.13 -17.79
CA THR A 185 -7.97 -11.77 -18.48
C THR A 185 -6.66 -11.05 -18.14
N PRO A 186 -5.48 -11.66 -18.34
CA PRO A 186 -4.20 -10.99 -18.12
C PRO A 186 -4.06 -9.63 -18.84
N GLU A 187 -4.59 -9.49 -20.05
CA GLU A 187 -4.59 -8.24 -20.81
C GLU A 187 -5.49 -7.19 -20.17
N GLU A 188 -6.69 -7.58 -19.73
CA GLU A 188 -7.61 -6.70 -19.02
C GLU A 188 -7.02 -6.25 -17.67
N ARG A 189 -6.34 -7.15 -16.94
CA ARG A 189 -5.63 -6.81 -15.70
C ARG A 189 -4.55 -5.76 -15.94
N ARG A 190 -3.76 -5.92 -17.01
CA ARG A 190 -2.73 -4.95 -17.41
C ARG A 190 -3.36 -3.58 -17.71
N ALA A 191 -4.39 -3.55 -18.55
CA ALA A 191 -5.09 -2.33 -18.94
C ALA A 191 -5.74 -1.63 -17.72
N TYR A 192 -6.29 -2.41 -16.79
CA TYR A 192 -6.87 -1.91 -15.55
C TYR A 192 -5.82 -1.24 -14.65
N ALA A 193 -4.67 -1.90 -14.44
CA ALA A 193 -3.57 -1.34 -13.67
C ALA A 193 -2.98 -0.08 -14.34
N ASP A 194 -2.84 -0.07 -15.66
CA ASP A 194 -2.42 1.11 -16.44
C ASP A 194 -3.38 2.28 -16.25
N ALA A 195 -4.70 2.02 -16.31
CA ALA A 195 -5.72 3.04 -16.12
C ALA A 195 -5.70 3.62 -14.69
N GLN A 196 -5.51 2.78 -13.66
CA GLN A 196 -5.34 3.27 -12.28
C GLN A 196 -4.05 4.10 -12.13
N ARG A 197 -2.90 3.65 -12.67
CA ARG A 197 -1.67 4.45 -12.66
C ARG A 197 -1.90 5.83 -13.29
N ALA A 198 -2.54 5.88 -14.46
CA ALA A 198 -2.86 7.13 -15.15
C ALA A 198 -3.77 8.04 -14.30
N ALA A 199 -4.75 7.49 -13.59
CA ALA A 199 -5.62 8.24 -12.68
C ALA A 199 -4.85 8.86 -11.50
N VAL A 200 -3.95 8.10 -10.88
CA VAL A 200 -3.09 8.60 -9.81
C VAL A 200 -2.13 9.67 -10.34
N THR A 201 -1.44 9.41 -11.44
CA THR A 201 -0.54 10.37 -12.10
C THR A 201 -1.26 11.68 -12.40
N ARG A 202 -2.49 11.62 -12.92
CA ARG A 202 -3.30 12.82 -13.19
C ARG A 202 -3.59 13.60 -11.92
N ALA A 203 -4.07 12.95 -10.86
CA ALA A 203 -4.37 13.64 -9.60
C ALA A 203 -3.10 14.27 -8.99
N LEU A 204 -1.97 13.56 -8.99
CA LEU A 204 -0.72 14.10 -8.46
C LEU A 204 -0.17 15.25 -9.31
N ALA A 205 -0.32 15.23 -10.63
CA ALA A 205 0.05 16.37 -11.48
C ALA A 205 -0.75 17.64 -11.15
N GLU A 206 -2.02 17.50 -10.75
CA GLU A 206 -2.90 18.62 -10.40
C GLU A 206 -2.57 19.22 -9.01
N TYR A 207 -2.21 18.39 -8.02
CA TYR A 207 -2.09 18.84 -6.61
C TYR A 207 -0.71 18.68 -5.97
N ALA A 208 0.18 17.88 -6.55
CA ALA A 208 1.51 17.57 -6.02
C ALA A 208 2.53 17.27 -7.15
N PRO A 209 2.72 18.18 -8.12
CA PRO A 209 3.49 17.90 -9.34
C PRO A 209 4.98 17.58 -9.10
N ASP A 210 5.51 18.02 -7.95
CA ASP A 210 6.90 17.80 -7.55
C ASP A 210 7.09 16.57 -6.64
N ALA A 211 6.05 15.76 -6.41
CA ALA A 211 6.16 14.56 -5.58
C ALA A 211 6.98 13.45 -6.27
N VAL A 212 7.77 12.71 -5.49
CA VAL A 212 8.34 11.44 -5.94
C VAL A 212 7.26 10.37 -5.86
N VAL A 213 6.99 9.68 -6.95
CA VAL A 213 5.94 8.65 -7.00
C VAL A 213 6.57 7.31 -7.36
N VAL A 214 6.22 6.28 -6.59
CA VAL A 214 6.63 4.90 -6.88
C VAL A 214 5.39 4.05 -7.02
N PHE A 215 5.18 3.48 -8.21
CA PHE A 215 4.06 2.60 -8.50
C PHE A 215 4.44 1.13 -8.41
N ASP A 216 3.41 0.32 -8.23
CA ASP A 216 3.49 -1.14 -8.17
C ASP A 216 4.39 -1.62 -7.04
N VAL A 217 4.47 -0.83 -5.96
CA VAL A 217 5.07 -1.27 -4.71
C VAL A 217 4.25 -2.46 -4.21
N ASP A 218 4.93 -3.49 -3.72
CA ASP A 218 4.29 -4.73 -3.27
C ASP A 218 3.61 -4.53 -1.89
N LEU A 219 2.63 -3.63 -1.84
CA LEU A 219 1.78 -3.31 -0.70
C LEU A 219 0.31 -3.30 -1.16
N GLY A 220 -0.63 -3.69 -0.29
CA GLY A 220 -2.06 -3.75 -0.64
C GLY A 220 -2.55 -5.14 -1.05
N HIS A 221 -3.48 -5.21 -2.00
CA HIS A 221 -4.30 -6.42 -2.24
C HIS A 221 -3.72 -7.41 -3.28
N THR A 222 -2.45 -7.30 -3.62
CA THR A 222 -1.74 -8.30 -4.43
C THR A 222 -0.85 -9.20 -3.56
N ASP A 223 -0.50 -10.37 -4.08
CA ASP A 223 0.45 -11.32 -3.51
C ASP A 223 1.78 -11.25 -4.28
N PRO A 224 2.94 -11.13 -3.63
CA PRO A 224 3.14 -10.92 -2.20
C PRO A 224 2.83 -9.50 -1.74
N GLN A 225 2.77 -9.35 -0.41
CA GLN A 225 2.71 -8.07 0.29
C GLN A 225 3.91 -7.91 1.22
N GLN A 226 4.56 -6.77 1.19
CA GLN A 226 5.60 -6.35 2.12
C GLN A 226 5.00 -5.55 3.28
N ILE A 227 5.61 -5.71 4.46
CA ILE A 227 5.23 -4.92 5.64
C ILE A 227 5.85 -3.52 5.54
N VAL A 228 5.06 -2.48 5.84
CA VAL A 228 5.51 -1.09 5.91
C VAL A 228 5.15 -0.53 7.28
N PRO A 229 6.06 0.03 8.07
CA PRO A 229 5.70 0.62 9.36
C PRO A 229 4.79 1.83 9.10
N TYR A 230 3.62 1.89 9.73
CA TYR A 230 2.62 2.95 9.62
C TYR A 230 2.85 4.02 10.69
N GLY A 231 3.16 5.26 10.30
CA GLY A 231 3.65 6.32 11.18
C GLY A 231 5.14 6.19 11.55
N GLY A 232 5.81 5.15 11.06
CA GLY A 232 7.26 4.95 11.15
C GLY A 232 8.01 5.64 10.01
N GLU A 233 9.34 5.68 10.11
CA GLU A 233 10.16 6.40 9.12
C GLU A 233 10.41 5.56 7.85
N VAL A 234 10.37 6.24 6.71
CA VAL A 234 10.72 5.69 5.39
C VAL A 234 11.62 6.67 4.64
N VAL A 235 12.55 6.13 3.84
CA VAL A 235 13.35 6.85 2.85
C VAL A 235 12.95 6.34 1.46
N VAL A 236 12.53 7.27 0.60
CA VAL A 236 12.22 7.04 -0.81
C VAL A 236 13.32 7.72 -1.62
N ASP A 237 14.24 6.92 -2.15
CA ASP A 237 15.43 7.36 -2.86
C ASP A 237 15.23 7.17 -4.36
N ALA A 238 14.80 8.23 -5.05
CA ALA A 238 14.57 8.18 -6.50
C ALA A 238 15.86 8.26 -7.33
N VAL A 239 17.02 8.52 -6.69
CA VAL A 239 18.32 8.54 -7.37
C VAL A 239 18.83 7.11 -7.52
N GLU A 240 18.80 6.35 -6.42
CA GLU A 240 19.23 4.95 -6.39
C GLU A 240 18.08 3.96 -6.60
N GLN A 241 16.86 4.45 -6.79
CA GLN A 241 15.63 3.66 -6.92
C GLN A 241 15.45 2.64 -5.76
N ARG A 242 15.58 3.13 -4.53
CA ARG A 242 15.51 2.33 -3.30
C ARG A 242 14.44 2.86 -2.34
N ILE A 243 13.73 1.94 -1.69
CA ILE A 243 12.83 2.24 -0.57
C ILE A 243 13.35 1.55 0.68
N SER A 244 13.63 2.33 1.73
CA SER A 244 14.10 1.80 3.02
C SER A 244 13.12 2.20 4.11
N VAL A 245 12.67 1.24 4.92
CA VAL A 245 11.78 1.47 6.06
C VAL A 245 12.51 1.24 7.37
N ARG A 246 12.10 1.93 8.45
CA ARG A 246 12.64 1.70 9.79
C ARG A 246 11.62 1.03 10.71
N TYR A 247 11.93 -0.21 11.11
CA TYR A 247 11.16 -0.98 12.09
C TYR A 247 11.59 -0.70 13.53
#